data_AF-A0A2A4TK73-F1
#
_entry.id   AF-A0A2A4TK73-F1
#
_cell.length_a   1.000
_cell.length_b   1.000
_cell.length_c   1.000
_cell.angle_alpha   90.00
_cell.angle_beta   90.00
_cell.angle_gamma   90.00
#
_symmetry.space_group_name_H-M   'P 1'
#
loop_
_entity.id
_entity.type
_entity.pdbx_description
1 polymer ?
#
loop_
_entity_poly.entity_id
_entity_poly.type
_entity_poly.pdbx_seq_one_letter_code
_entity_poly.pdbx_strand_id
1 'polypeptide(L)'
;MSKQIIEKINQLCSLESAVRKHINTTRYQNDLISDSDNWNQICCSLDTIGDTSYSISDYIESDYPSKMGLKYIYTYGLLQALIIQQDAMLHLSKAFKVTYKISEVLYGIRYIRNSAIGHPTKQNQGTPNGQTHFNYISRMTLSKNGFRLMKCYDQRKIEFLDVDLFKIIDNQLDEIKSGCEAIVVILKEADKMHKEKYKDDLLINIFHSIIGYHFEKIGEGIYSPNSSNIQFGLSRLKSVQKTYLKFENALKERGDLTSYTQYDLDEYKHALSMLEAYLEGSEHHMSESDARIYHFYMCEQHKHFEEIAKEVDATYASETQTEVKNS
;
A
#
# COMPACT_ATOMS: atom_id res chain seq x y z
N MET A 1 -18.81 26.98 2.82
CA MET A 1 -17.68 26.59 3.68
C MET A 1 -17.81 25.16 4.18
N SER A 2 -18.71 24.80 5.11
CA SER A 2 -18.79 23.41 5.64
C SER A 2 -18.95 22.33 4.55
N LYS A 3 -19.85 22.50 3.57
CA LYS A 3 -19.99 21.55 2.45
C LYS A 3 -18.72 21.37 1.61
N GLN A 4 -17.96 22.45 1.40
CA GLN A 4 -16.71 22.39 0.62
C GLN A 4 -15.62 21.65 1.40
N ILE A 5 -15.58 21.83 2.72
CA ILE A 5 -14.64 21.12 3.58
C ILE A 5 -14.95 19.62 3.59
N ILE A 6 -16.23 19.23 3.74
CA ILE A 6 -16.63 17.81 3.65
C ILE A 6 -16.24 17.19 2.30
N GLU A 7 -16.42 17.93 1.20
CA GLU A 7 -15.97 17.47 -0.12
C GLU A 7 -14.45 17.24 -0.17
N LYS A 8 -13.65 18.14 0.40
CA LYS A 8 -12.19 17.96 0.51
C LYS A 8 -11.81 16.73 1.35
N ILE A 9 -12.56 16.44 2.43
CA ILE A 9 -12.37 15.23 3.23
C ILE A 9 -12.64 13.98 2.39
N ASN A 10 -13.75 13.94 1.65
CA ASN A 10 -14.08 12.81 0.79
C ASN A 10 -13.00 12.57 -0.28
N GLN A 11 -12.44 13.64 -0.85
CA GLN A 11 -11.33 13.56 -1.80
C GLN A 11 -10.06 13.02 -1.14
N LEU A 12 -9.74 13.45 0.09
CA LEU A 12 -8.62 12.92 0.86
C LEU A 12 -8.79 11.42 1.16
N CYS A 13 -9.97 10.99 1.60
CA CYS A 13 -10.28 9.57 1.83
C CYS A 13 -10.15 8.76 0.53
N SER A 14 -10.55 9.32 -0.61
CA SER A 14 -10.40 8.65 -1.92
C SER A 14 -8.93 8.46 -2.30
N LEU A 15 -8.07 9.46 -2.03
CA LEU A 15 -6.62 9.36 -2.27
C LEU A 15 -5.96 8.35 -1.33
N GLU A 16 -6.33 8.37 -0.05
CA GLU A 16 -5.88 7.42 0.96
C GLU A 16 -6.24 5.98 0.56
N SER A 17 -7.48 5.76 0.10
CA SER A 17 -7.93 4.47 -0.44
C SER A 17 -7.19 4.08 -1.71
N ALA A 18 -6.83 5.04 -2.57
CA ALA A 18 -5.99 4.77 -3.74
C ALA A 18 -4.60 4.29 -3.33
N VAL A 19 -3.94 4.95 -2.36
CA VAL A 19 -2.66 4.50 -1.81
C VAL A 19 -2.78 3.08 -1.26
N ARG A 20 -3.82 2.79 -0.46
CA ARG A 20 -4.08 1.43 0.04
C ARG A 20 -4.21 0.40 -1.06
N LYS A 21 -4.93 0.74 -2.14
CA LYS A 21 -5.11 -0.18 -3.26
C LYS A 21 -3.77 -0.54 -3.91
N HIS A 22 -2.87 0.43 -4.09
CA HIS A 22 -1.54 0.18 -4.66
C HIS A 22 -0.68 -0.70 -3.73
N ILE A 23 -0.56 -0.35 -2.45
CA ILE A 23 0.32 -1.08 -1.52
C ILE A 23 -0.16 -2.51 -1.21
N ASN A 24 -1.44 -2.81 -1.41
CA ASN A 24 -2.01 -4.14 -1.21
C ASN A 24 -1.94 -5.03 -2.45
N THR A 25 -1.33 -4.57 -3.54
CA THR A 25 -0.97 -5.48 -4.63
C THR A 25 0.17 -6.40 -4.21
N THR A 26 0.18 -7.64 -4.73
CA THR A 26 1.18 -8.66 -4.38
C THR A 26 2.61 -8.15 -4.51
N ARG A 27 2.90 -7.41 -5.59
CA ARG A 27 4.22 -6.81 -5.82
C ARG A 27 4.67 -5.91 -4.67
N TYR A 28 3.86 -4.93 -4.31
CA TYR A 28 4.22 -4.02 -3.23
C TYR A 28 4.22 -4.70 -1.87
N GLN A 29 3.34 -5.66 -1.63
CA GLN A 29 3.38 -6.41 -0.38
C GLN A 29 4.68 -7.20 -0.24
N ASN A 30 5.12 -7.90 -1.30
CA ASN A 30 6.38 -8.64 -1.29
C ASN A 30 7.58 -7.74 -0.98
N ASP A 31 7.64 -6.56 -1.60
CA ASP A 31 8.72 -5.59 -1.37
C ASP A 31 8.62 -4.90 -0.01
N LEU A 32 7.45 -4.39 0.36
CA LEU A 32 7.27 -3.57 1.56
C LEU A 32 7.27 -4.40 2.84
N ILE A 33 6.72 -5.62 2.83
CA ILE A 33 6.70 -6.50 4.03
C ILE A 33 8.12 -6.96 4.40
N SER A 34 9.04 -7.00 3.42
CA SER A 34 10.45 -7.33 3.70
C SER A 34 11.12 -6.32 4.66
N ASP A 35 10.63 -5.08 4.69
CA ASP A 35 10.97 -4.05 5.68
C ASP A 35 9.76 -3.80 6.59
N SER A 36 9.62 -4.63 7.62
CA SER A 36 8.47 -4.60 8.52
C SER A 36 8.27 -3.24 9.20
N ASP A 37 9.34 -2.52 9.49
CA ASP A 37 9.27 -1.21 10.15
C ASP A 37 8.67 -0.17 9.19
N ASN A 38 9.14 -0.16 7.95
CA ASN A 38 8.59 0.73 6.92
C ASN A 38 7.12 0.38 6.59
N TRP A 39 6.78 -0.91 6.49
CA TRP A 39 5.40 -1.37 6.29
C TRP A 39 4.46 -0.90 7.42
N ASN A 40 4.87 -1.12 8.68
CA ASN A 40 4.10 -0.68 9.84
C ASN A 40 3.92 0.85 9.85
N GLN A 41 4.96 1.61 9.49
CA GLN A 41 4.88 3.06 9.40
C GLN A 41 3.88 3.52 8.32
N ILE A 42 3.83 2.87 7.15
CA ILE A 42 2.86 3.17 6.09
C ILE A 42 1.44 2.93 6.60
N CYS A 43 1.16 1.74 7.14
CA CYS A 43 -0.16 1.35 7.64
C CYS A 43 -0.65 2.30 8.74
N CYS A 44 0.16 2.52 9.78
CA CYS A 44 -0.17 3.42 10.88
C CYS A 44 -0.40 4.85 10.39
N SER A 45 0.36 5.32 9.42
CA SER A 45 0.20 6.69 8.89
C SER A 45 -1.10 6.84 8.09
N LEU A 46 -1.46 5.86 7.27
CA LEU A 46 -2.73 5.86 6.52
C LEU A 46 -3.94 5.78 7.47
N ASP A 47 -3.90 4.87 8.44
CA ASP A 47 -4.96 4.74 9.45
C ASP A 47 -5.14 6.05 10.21
N THR A 48 -4.03 6.67 10.63
CA THR A 48 -4.06 7.95 11.34
C THR A 48 -4.63 9.10 10.49
N ILE A 49 -4.33 9.14 9.19
CA ILE A 49 -4.92 10.13 8.26
C ILE A 49 -6.43 9.90 8.14
N GLY A 50 -6.89 8.66 8.07
CA GLY A 50 -8.31 8.30 8.07
C GLY A 50 -9.03 8.68 9.36
N ASP A 51 -8.50 8.27 10.51
CA ASP A 51 -9.08 8.52 11.84
C ASP A 51 -9.22 10.02 12.15
N THR A 52 -8.20 10.79 11.76
CA THR A 52 -8.23 12.25 11.91
C THR A 52 -9.21 12.90 10.93
N SER A 53 -9.39 12.33 9.73
CA SER A 53 -10.40 12.79 8.77
C SER A 53 -11.83 12.57 9.29
N TYR A 54 -12.11 11.42 9.92
CA TYR A 54 -13.38 11.18 10.62
C TYR A 54 -13.59 12.21 11.75
N SER A 55 -12.56 12.43 12.58
CA SER A 55 -12.63 13.41 13.68
C SER A 55 -12.94 14.83 13.20
N ILE A 56 -12.35 15.24 12.06
CA ILE A 56 -12.59 16.54 11.45
C ILE A 56 -14.01 16.62 10.88
N SER A 57 -14.48 15.58 10.17
CA SER A 57 -15.83 15.50 9.61
C SER A 57 -16.88 15.64 10.72
N ASP A 58 -16.75 14.83 11.77
CA ASP A 58 -17.68 14.83 12.89
C ASP A 58 -17.70 16.18 13.63
N TYR A 59 -16.56 16.86 13.75
CA TYR A 59 -16.53 18.22 14.32
C TYR A 59 -17.35 19.21 13.49
N ILE A 60 -17.29 19.10 12.16
CA ILE A 60 -18.01 19.99 11.23
C ILE A 60 -19.50 19.72 11.28
N GLU A 61 -19.90 18.45 11.30
CA GLU A 61 -21.30 18.03 11.16
C GLU A 61 -22.06 18.00 12.49
N SER A 62 -21.40 17.66 13.59
CA SER A 62 -22.02 17.52 14.90
C SER A 62 -22.36 18.87 15.55
N ASP A 63 -23.36 18.89 16.41
CA ASP A 63 -23.67 20.07 17.22
C ASP A 63 -22.51 20.43 18.16
N TYR A 64 -22.23 21.72 18.28
CA TYR A 64 -21.21 22.19 19.21
C TYR A 64 -21.80 22.28 20.62
N PRO A 65 -21.11 21.72 21.64
CA PRO A 65 -21.71 21.56 22.96
C PRO A 65 -21.98 22.91 23.63
N SER A 66 -23.08 22.97 24.40
CA SER A 66 -23.43 24.15 25.21
C SER A 66 -22.56 24.29 26.46
N LYS A 67 -22.19 23.16 27.09
CA LYS A 67 -21.38 23.13 28.32
C LYS A 67 -19.94 23.57 28.05
N MET A 68 -19.47 24.56 28.80
CA MET A 68 -18.15 25.18 28.59
C MET A 68 -16.98 24.18 28.60
N GLY A 69 -16.97 23.22 29.54
CA GLY A 69 -15.91 22.20 29.57
C GLY A 69 -15.86 21.34 28.31
N LEU A 70 -17.02 20.98 27.76
CA LEU A 70 -17.11 20.19 26.52
C LEU A 70 -16.67 21.01 25.29
N LYS A 71 -16.92 22.33 25.28
CA LYS A 71 -16.41 23.22 24.22
C LYS A 71 -14.88 23.17 24.12
N TYR A 72 -14.20 23.16 25.27
CA TYR A 72 -12.75 22.99 25.31
C TYR A 72 -12.34 21.61 24.79
N ILE A 73 -12.98 20.53 25.22
CA ILE A 73 -12.67 19.17 24.74
C ILE A 73 -12.79 19.10 23.21
N TYR A 74 -13.87 19.62 22.63
CA TYR A 74 -14.09 19.59 21.19
C TYR A 74 -13.04 20.40 20.44
N THR A 75 -12.74 21.60 20.94
CA THR A 75 -11.74 22.50 20.33
C THR A 75 -10.33 21.92 20.44
N TYR A 76 -9.99 21.32 21.58
CA TYR A 76 -8.68 20.75 21.84
C TYR A 76 -8.48 19.48 21.03
N GLY A 77 -9.52 18.63 20.97
CA GLY A 77 -9.55 17.42 20.14
C GLY A 77 -9.33 17.75 18.67
N LEU A 78 -10.07 18.73 18.12
CA LEU A 78 -9.88 19.19 16.74
C LEU A 78 -8.43 19.65 16.50
N LEU A 79 -7.93 20.58 17.30
CA LEU A 79 -6.57 21.12 17.11
C LEU A 79 -5.51 20.02 17.19
N GLN A 80 -5.67 19.05 18.10
CA GLN A 80 -4.77 17.92 18.23
C GLN A 80 -4.86 16.96 17.03
N ALA A 81 -6.07 16.67 16.53
CA ALA A 81 -6.29 15.83 15.35
C ALA A 81 -5.58 16.40 14.11
N LEU A 82 -5.66 17.72 13.90
CA LEU A 82 -4.94 18.38 12.79
C LEU A 82 -3.44 18.11 12.86
N ILE A 83 -2.82 18.15 14.05
CA ILE A 83 -1.37 17.97 14.14
C ILE A 83 -0.97 16.50 13.99
N ILE A 84 -1.76 15.59 14.56
CA ILE A 84 -1.56 14.14 14.36
C ILE A 84 -1.64 13.79 12.87
N GLN A 85 -2.59 14.39 12.12
CA GLN A 85 -2.71 14.21 10.67
C GLN A 85 -1.48 14.74 9.92
N GLN A 86 -0.91 15.89 10.32
CA GLN A 86 0.32 16.41 9.71
C GLN A 86 1.53 15.50 9.97
N ASP A 87 1.66 14.98 11.19
CA ASP A 87 2.75 14.05 11.55
C ASP A 87 2.61 12.75 10.73
N ALA A 88 1.40 12.21 10.60
CA ALA A 88 1.13 11.04 9.77
C ALA A 88 1.49 11.29 8.30
N MET A 89 1.13 12.42 7.72
CA MET A 89 1.49 12.77 6.34
C MET A 89 3.02 12.88 6.15
N LEU A 90 3.72 13.48 7.11
CA LEU A 90 5.19 13.56 7.09
C LEU A 90 5.81 12.15 7.16
N HIS A 91 5.30 11.28 8.03
CA HIS A 91 5.79 9.92 8.19
C HIS A 91 5.49 9.05 6.97
N LEU A 92 4.31 9.16 6.38
CA LEU A 92 3.94 8.49 5.14
C LEU A 92 4.87 8.91 4.00
N SER A 93 5.12 10.22 3.87
CA SER A 93 6.02 10.74 2.84
C SER A 93 7.44 10.21 2.99
N LYS A 94 7.96 10.13 4.23
CA LYS A 94 9.28 9.55 4.51
C LYS A 94 9.34 8.06 4.13
N ALA A 95 8.29 7.30 4.43
CA ALA A 95 8.23 5.87 4.12
C ALA A 95 8.29 5.60 2.60
N PHE A 96 7.67 6.48 1.80
CA PHE A 96 7.77 6.45 0.33
C PHE A 96 8.98 7.22 -0.23
N LYS A 97 9.89 7.70 0.63
CA LYS A 97 11.07 8.50 0.26
C LYS A 97 10.72 9.75 -0.58
N VAL A 98 9.54 10.30 -0.36
CA VAL A 98 9.06 11.54 -0.99
C VAL A 98 9.56 12.72 -0.19
N THR A 99 10.14 13.71 -0.89
CA THR A 99 10.55 14.95 -0.24
C THR A 99 9.30 15.76 0.11
N TYR A 100 8.82 15.59 1.35
CA TYR A 100 7.73 16.38 1.91
C TYR A 100 8.26 17.27 3.02
N LYS A 101 7.99 18.57 2.90
CA LYS A 101 8.29 19.56 3.93
C LYS A 101 6.99 20.16 4.41
N ILE A 102 6.86 20.29 5.74
CA ILE A 102 5.74 21.02 6.34
C ILE A 102 5.81 22.47 5.81
N SER A 103 4.75 22.91 5.15
CA SER A 103 4.65 24.26 4.61
C SER A 103 4.46 25.30 5.71
N GLU A 104 4.71 26.56 5.38
CA GLU A 104 4.45 27.69 6.30
C GLU A 104 2.98 27.72 6.78
N VAL A 105 2.05 27.27 5.94
CA VAL A 105 0.63 27.13 6.29
C VAL A 105 0.45 26.12 7.43
N LEU A 106 0.98 24.90 7.26
CA LEU A 106 0.90 23.86 8.28
C LEU A 106 1.67 24.22 9.56
N TYR A 107 2.81 24.91 9.43
CA TYR A 107 3.53 25.49 10.57
C TYR A 107 2.70 26.51 11.33
N GLY A 108 1.97 27.39 10.64
CA GLY A 108 1.03 28.32 11.25
C GLY A 108 -0.06 27.62 12.07
N ILE A 109 -0.59 26.50 11.56
CA ILE A 109 -1.57 25.67 12.27
C ILE A 109 -0.96 25.05 13.53
N ARG A 110 0.25 24.48 13.43
CA ARG A 110 1.00 23.96 14.60
C ARG A 110 1.25 25.04 15.63
N TYR A 111 1.61 26.24 15.18
CA TYR A 111 1.84 27.37 16.05
C TYR A 111 0.58 27.70 16.86
N ILE A 112 -0.57 27.79 16.20
CA ILE A 112 -1.86 28.03 16.85
C ILE A 112 -2.18 26.93 17.86
N ARG A 113 -2.02 25.64 17.50
CA ARG A 113 -2.24 24.52 18.44
C ARG A 113 -1.32 24.63 19.65
N ASN A 114 -0.03 24.86 19.43
CA ASN A 114 0.95 24.95 20.51
C ASN A 114 0.63 26.12 21.43
N SER A 115 0.27 27.28 20.90
CA SER A 115 -0.09 28.44 21.71
C SER A 115 -1.41 28.24 22.45
N ALA A 116 -2.40 27.58 21.84
CA ALA A 116 -3.71 27.39 22.47
C ALA A 116 -3.71 26.28 23.54
N ILE A 117 -3.10 25.12 23.25
CA ILE A 117 -3.30 23.89 24.05
C ILE A 117 -2.02 23.14 24.39
N GLY A 118 -0.94 23.29 23.61
CA GLY A 118 0.30 22.54 23.83
C GLY A 118 1.19 23.15 24.91
N HIS A 119 1.43 24.46 24.82
CA HIS A 119 2.30 25.24 25.70
C HIS A 119 1.68 26.61 26.06
N PRO A 120 0.40 26.68 26.48
CA PRO A 120 -0.26 27.98 26.70
C PRO A 120 0.40 28.76 27.84
N THR A 121 0.87 28.11 28.90
CA THR A 121 1.35 28.79 30.12
C THR A 121 2.83 29.19 30.08
N LYS A 122 3.59 28.74 29.08
CA LYS A 122 4.98 29.15 28.82
C LYS A 122 5.43 28.55 27.49
N GLN A 123 5.44 29.33 26.43
CA GLN A 123 5.95 28.90 25.14
C GLN A 123 7.27 29.60 24.83
N ASN A 124 8.34 28.81 24.80
CA ASN A 124 9.71 29.24 24.53
C ASN A 124 10.30 28.55 23.27
N GLN A 125 9.55 27.65 22.64
CA GLN A 125 9.94 26.94 21.42
C GLN A 125 9.05 27.33 20.23
N GLY A 126 9.66 27.43 19.05
CA GLY A 126 8.96 27.77 17.80
C GLY A 126 8.48 29.22 17.73
N THR A 127 9.12 30.13 18.47
CA THR A 127 8.78 31.56 18.48
C THR A 127 9.80 32.36 17.65
N PRO A 128 9.37 33.38 16.90
CA PRO A 128 10.32 34.30 16.26
C PRO A 128 11.23 34.92 17.33
N ASN A 129 12.55 34.80 17.14
CA ASN A 129 13.59 35.36 18.01
C ASN A 129 13.68 34.79 19.44
N GLY A 130 13.06 33.63 19.73
CA GLY A 130 13.16 33.00 21.04
C GLY A 130 12.44 33.74 22.17
N GLN A 131 11.55 34.68 21.84
CA GLN A 131 10.72 35.35 22.84
C GLN A 131 9.80 34.36 23.55
N THR A 132 9.72 34.47 24.87
CA THR A 132 8.75 33.71 25.66
C THR A 132 7.40 34.41 25.61
N HIS A 133 6.34 33.66 25.36
CA HIS A 133 4.98 34.18 25.43
C HIS A 133 4.05 33.27 26.24
N PHE A 134 3.05 33.90 26.84
CA PHE A 134 2.02 33.29 27.68
C PHE A 134 0.68 33.51 27.02
N ASN A 135 -0.05 32.43 26.74
CA ASN A 135 -1.28 32.47 25.99
C ASN A 135 -2.45 31.96 26.82
N TYR A 136 -3.64 32.46 26.52
CA TYR A 136 -4.87 31.77 26.89
C TYR A 136 -5.99 32.07 25.89
N ILE A 137 -6.92 31.12 25.79
CA ILE A 137 -8.14 31.30 25.01
C ILE A 137 -9.11 32.18 25.79
N SER A 138 -9.54 33.29 25.20
CA SER A 138 -10.59 34.12 25.77
C SER A 138 -11.91 33.35 25.78
N ARG A 139 -12.27 32.83 26.95
CA ARG A 139 -13.41 31.91 27.14
C ARG A 139 -14.73 32.43 26.57
N MET A 140 -14.96 33.74 26.66
CA MET A 140 -16.19 34.37 26.15
C MET A 140 -16.31 34.35 24.63
N THR A 141 -15.20 34.13 23.92
CA THR A 141 -15.16 34.03 22.45
C THR A 141 -15.18 32.60 21.92
N LEU A 142 -15.14 31.59 22.81
CA LEU A 142 -15.04 30.19 22.42
C LEU A 142 -16.35 29.69 21.78
N SER A 143 -16.25 29.37 20.49
CA SER A 143 -17.36 28.94 19.64
C SER A 143 -16.92 27.82 18.68
N LYS A 144 -17.88 27.22 17.98
CA LYS A 144 -17.62 26.24 16.91
C LYS A 144 -16.74 26.82 15.79
N ASN A 145 -16.89 28.12 15.52
CA ASN A 145 -16.22 28.76 14.40
C ASN A 145 -14.78 29.16 14.74
N GLY A 146 -14.48 29.31 16.03
CA GLY A 146 -13.23 29.93 16.43
C GLY A 146 -13.23 30.48 17.84
N PHE A 147 -12.12 31.13 18.15
CA PHE A 147 -11.87 31.79 19.42
C PHE A 147 -10.78 32.85 19.26
N ARG A 148 -10.70 33.76 20.24
CA ARG A 148 -9.62 34.74 20.35
C ARG A 148 -8.57 34.24 21.33
N LEU A 149 -7.33 34.17 20.88
CA LEU A 149 -6.16 33.88 21.69
C LEU A 149 -5.54 35.19 22.15
N MET A 150 -5.37 35.38 23.46
CA MET A 150 -4.60 36.48 24.01
C MET A 150 -3.17 36.01 24.27
N LYS A 151 -2.18 36.81 23.86
CA LYS A 151 -0.75 36.53 24.01
C LYS A 151 -0.10 37.64 24.83
N CYS A 152 0.56 37.27 25.92
CA CYS A 152 1.33 38.18 26.77
C CYS A 152 2.82 37.93 26.57
N TYR A 153 3.59 39.00 26.43
CA TYR A 153 5.06 38.96 26.30
C TYR A 153 5.75 39.57 27.54
N ASP A 154 7.06 39.34 27.67
CA ASP A 154 7.92 39.73 28.81
C ASP A 154 8.05 41.24 29.10
N GLN A 155 7.25 42.10 28.47
CA GLN A 155 7.27 43.56 28.65
C GLN A 155 5.85 44.18 28.70
N ARG A 156 4.85 43.43 29.18
CA ARG A 156 3.42 43.82 29.21
C ARG A 156 2.81 44.11 27.82
N LYS A 157 3.50 43.77 26.74
CA LYS A 157 2.88 43.76 25.40
C LYS A 157 1.83 42.65 25.37
N ILE A 158 0.63 43.00 24.92
CA ILE A 158 -0.48 42.08 24.74
C ILE A 158 -0.86 42.10 23.27
N GLU A 159 -1.01 40.92 22.68
CA GLU A 159 -1.55 40.74 21.33
C GLU A 159 -2.79 39.85 21.38
N PHE A 160 -3.71 40.10 20.45
CA PHE A 160 -4.88 39.27 20.26
C PHE A 160 -4.83 38.67 18.86
N LEU A 161 -5.03 37.36 18.78
CA LEU A 161 -5.12 36.60 17.55
C LEU A 161 -6.50 35.97 17.44
N ASP A 162 -7.26 36.33 16.41
CA ASP A 162 -8.51 35.66 16.08
C ASP A 162 -8.22 34.39 15.30
N VAL A 163 -8.67 33.26 15.83
CA VAL A 163 -8.50 31.93 15.25
C VAL A 163 -9.81 31.52 14.59
N ASP A 164 -9.77 31.37 13.26
CA ASP A 164 -10.87 30.80 12.46
C ASP A 164 -10.59 29.30 12.23
N LEU A 165 -11.37 28.45 12.89
CA LEU A 165 -11.18 27.01 12.83
C LEU A 165 -11.57 26.43 11.48
N PHE A 166 -12.59 26.96 10.81
CA PHE A 166 -13.00 26.47 9.50
C PHE A 166 -11.95 26.80 8.44
N LYS A 167 -11.37 28.00 8.49
CA LYS A 167 -10.24 28.37 7.62
C LYS A 167 -9.01 27.49 7.85
N ILE A 168 -8.69 27.20 9.12
CA ILE A 168 -7.56 26.33 9.46
C ILE A 168 -7.78 24.90 8.97
N ILE A 169 -8.99 24.35 9.12
CA ILE A 169 -9.34 23.03 8.58
C ILE A 169 -9.21 23.03 7.06
N ASP A 170 -9.76 24.04 6.38
CA ASP A 170 -9.73 24.13 4.92
C ASP A 170 -8.28 24.13 4.39
N ASN A 171 -7.42 24.96 4.98
CA ASN A 171 -6.00 25.04 4.66
C ASN A 171 -5.25 23.74 4.98
N GLN A 172 -5.54 23.10 6.11
CA GLN A 172 -4.96 21.81 6.47
C GLN A 172 -5.26 20.78 5.39
N LEU A 173 -6.53 20.64 4.99
CA LEU A 173 -6.95 19.61 4.06
C LEU A 173 -6.29 19.80 2.69
N ASP A 174 -6.14 21.03 2.20
CA ASP A 174 -5.46 21.30 0.93
C ASP A 174 -4.00 20.81 0.94
N GLU A 175 -3.28 21.08 2.03
CA GLU A 175 -1.88 20.70 2.19
C GLU A 175 -1.71 19.19 2.35
N ILE A 176 -2.54 18.54 3.18
CA ILE A 176 -2.50 17.08 3.37
C ILE A 176 -2.89 16.35 2.08
N LYS A 177 -3.94 16.84 1.39
CA LYS A 177 -4.37 16.31 0.10
C LYS A 177 -3.24 16.38 -0.93
N SER A 178 -2.56 17.51 -1.04
CA SER A 178 -1.41 17.68 -1.95
C SER A 178 -0.29 16.68 -1.65
N GLY A 179 -0.04 16.40 -0.36
CA GLY A 179 0.90 15.35 0.08
C GLY A 179 0.49 13.95 -0.38
N CYS A 180 -0.78 13.58 -0.20
CA CYS A 180 -1.31 12.30 -0.68
C CYS A 180 -1.28 12.18 -2.21
N GLU A 181 -1.63 13.25 -2.94
CA GLU A 181 -1.56 13.28 -4.41
C GLU A 181 -0.15 13.00 -4.93
N ALA A 182 0.87 13.60 -4.32
CA ALA A 182 2.26 13.36 -4.69
C ALA A 182 2.67 11.89 -4.51
N ILE A 183 2.20 11.23 -3.45
CA ILE A 183 2.45 9.80 -3.23
C ILE A 183 1.73 8.95 -4.28
N VAL A 184 0.46 9.24 -4.57
CA VAL A 184 -0.31 8.53 -5.60
C VAL A 184 0.37 8.63 -6.97
N VAL A 185 0.89 9.81 -7.34
CA VAL A 185 1.62 9.98 -8.60
C VAL A 185 2.86 9.07 -8.67
N ILE A 186 3.65 9.00 -7.60
CA ILE A 186 4.86 8.16 -7.56
C ILE A 186 4.50 6.68 -7.66
N LEU A 187 3.44 6.24 -6.98
CA LEU A 187 2.98 4.85 -7.06
C LEU A 187 2.51 4.51 -8.48
N LYS A 188 1.76 5.40 -9.14
CA LYS A 188 1.33 5.20 -10.53
C LYS A 188 2.49 5.15 -11.51
N GLU A 189 3.48 6.02 -11.36
CA GLU A 189 4.67 5.99 -12.21
C GLU A 189 5.50 4.72 -12.01
N ALA A 190 5.66 4.27 -10.76
CA ALA A 190 6.33 3.00 -10.47
C ALA A 190 5.57 1.80 -11.08
N ASP A 191 4.23 1.79 -11.00
CA ASP A 191 3.40 0.78 -11.65
C ASP A 191 3.60 0.78 -13.17
N LYS A 192 3.54 1.95 -13.79
CA LYS A 192 3.73 2.12 -15.23
C LYS A 192 5.10 1.63 -15.68
N MET A 193 6.18 2.06 -15.01
CA MET A 193 7.54 1.64 -15.33
C MET A 193 7.71 0.11 -15.20
N HIS A 194 7.08 -0.48 -14.19
CA HIS A 194 7.11 -1.93 -14.00
C HIS A 194 6.36 -2.67 -15.12
N LYS A 195 5.15 -2.20 -15.48
CA LYS A 195 4.39 -2.77 -16.60
C LYS A 195 5.18 -2.67 -17.90
N GLU A 196 5.78 -1.50 -18.19
CA GLU A 196 6.61 -1.29 -19.37
C GLU A 196 7.83 -2.23 -19.43
N LYS A 197 8.45 -2.55 -18.27
CA LYS A 197 9.59 -3.46 -18.18
C LYS A 197 9.24 -4.88 -18.61
N TYR A 198 8.04 -5.37 -18.27
CA TYR A 198 7.66 -6.78 -18.47
C TYR A 198 6.62 -7.02 -19.57
N LYS A 199 6.10 -5.97 -20.22
CA LYS A 199 5.05 -6.07 -21.26
C LYS A 199 5.38 -7.06 -22.40
N ASP A 200 6.65 -7.15 -22.78
CA ASP A 200 7.11 -7.97 -23.92
C ASP A 200 7.63 -9.35 -23.47
N ASP A 201 7.96 -9.51 -22.19
CA ASP A 201 8.42 -10.76 -21.59
C ASP A 201 7.22 -11.51 -21.00
N LEU A 202 6.38 -12.10 -21.85
CA LEU A 202 5.18 -12.81 -21.39
C LEU A 202 5.54 -14.10 -20.63
N LEU A 203 4.93 -14.32 -19.47
CA LEU A 203 5.08 -15.55 -18.69
C LEU A 203 4.57 -16.76 -19.47
N ILE A 204 3.50 -16.62 -20.25
CA ILE A 204 2.96 -17.73 -21.05
C ILE A 204 4.00 -18.26 -22.05
N ASN A 205 4.93 -17.43 -22.52
CA ASN A 205 5.99 -17.85 -23.43
C ASN A 205 7.04 -18.77 -22.77
N ILE A 206 7.05 -18.87 -21.43
CA ILE A 206 7.86 -19.87 -20.70
C ILE A 206 7.32 -21.27 -20.98
N PHE A 207 6.01 -21.42 -21.10
CA PHE A 207 5.34 -22.66 -21.47
C PHE A 207 5.33 -22.83 -22.98
N HIS A 208 6.45 -23.30 -23.53
CA HIS A 208 6.58 -23.56 -24.96
C HIS A 208 5.61 -24.67 -25.40
N SER A 209 5.12 -24.60 -26.64
CA SER A 209 4.22 -25.60 -27.26
C SER A 209 4.73 -27.05 -27.24
N ILE A 210 6.01 -27.27 -26.91
CA ILE A 210 6.66 -28.58 -26.85
C ILE A 210 6.40 -29.27 -25.50
N ILE A 211 5.84 -28.58 -24.50
CA ILE A 211 5.62 -29.15 -23.17
C ILE A 211 4.64 -30.34 -23.20
N GLY A 212 3.63 -30.31 -24.07
CA GLY A 212 2.74 -31.45 -24.30
C GLY A 212 3.48 -32.69 -24.79
N TYR A 213 4.47 -32.51 -25.68
CA TYR A 213 5.35 -33.60 -26.11
C TYR A 213 6.22 -34.13 -24.96
N HIS A 214 6.68 -33.26 -24.05
CA HIS A 214 7.40 -33.71 -22.86
C HIS A 214 6.51 -34.58 -21.96
N PHE A 215 5.25 -34.19 -21.74
CA PHE A 215 4.30 -35.00 -20.98
C PHE A 215 4.02 -36.35 -21.63
N GLU A 216 3.83 -36.41 -22.95
CA GLU A 216 3.65 -37.67 -23.67
C GLU A 216 4.82 -38.64 -23.42
N LYS A 217 6.05 -38.14 -23.53
CA LYS A 217 7.27 -38.95 -23.34
C LYS A 217 7.52 -39.36 -21.89
N ILE A 218 7.11 -38.54 -20.92
CA ILE A 218 7.10 -38.96 -19.50
C ILE A 218 6.11 -40.11 -19.32
N GLY A 219 4.91 -40.00 -19.91
CA GLY A 219 3.90 -41.05 -19.88
C GLY A 219 4.41 -42.38 -20.48
N GLU A 220 5.04 -42.34 -21.67
CA GLU A 220 5.63 -43.53 -22.31
C GLU A 220 6.66 -44.24 -21.40
N GLY A 221 7.44 -43.46 -20.64
CA GLY A 221 8.37 -43.99 -19.64
C GLY A 221 7.68 -44.73 -18.49
N ILE A 222 6.42 -44.40 -18.20
CA ILE A 222 5.60 -45.00 -17.14
C ILE A 222 4.84 -46.24 -17.66
N TYR A 223 4.03 -46.11 -18.72
CA TYR A 223 3.12 -47.18 -19.16
C TYR A 223 3.71 -48.16 -20.18
N SER A 224 4.87 -47.86 -20.76
CA SER A 224 5.58 -48.74 -21.69
C SER A 224 7.09 -48.76 -21.37
N PRO A 225 7.48 -49.21 -20.15
CA PRO A 225 8.85 -49.06 -19.66
C PRO A 225 9.81 -49.96 -20.45
N ASN A 226 10.77 -49.33 -21.11
CA ASN A 226 12.00 -49.95 -21.60
C ASN A 226 13.16 -48.99 -21.34
N SER A 227 14.40 -49.44 -21.46
CA SER A 227 15.58 -48.63 -21.13
C SER A 227 15.62 -47.30 -21.89
N SER A 228 15.17 -47.28 -23.15
CA SER A 228 15.10 -46.07 -23.96
C SER A 228 13.98 -45.14 -23.48
N ASN A 229 12.77 -45.65 -23.31
CA ASN A 229 11.60 -44.86 -22.87
C ASN A 229 11.81 -44.25 -21.48
N ILE A 230 12.43 -44.99 -20.55
CA ILE A 230 12.74 -44.49 -19.20
C ILE A 230 13.76 -43.34 -19.29
N GLN A 231 14.86 -43.52 -20.04
CA GLN A 231 15.87 -42.47 -20.21
C GLN A 231 15.29 -41.21 -20.88
N PHE A 232 14.45 -41.39 -21.91
CA PHE A 232 13.76 -40.27 -22.55
C PHE A 232 12.78 -39.61 -21.58
N GLY A 233 11.96 -40.36 -20.85
CA GLY A 233 11.05 -39.84 -19.83
C GLY A 233 11.77 -38.99 -18.78
N LEU A 234 12.87 -39.49 -18.22
CA LEU A 234 13.72 -38.74 -17.28
C LEU A 234 14.28 -37.44 -17.87
N SER A 235 14.78 -37.49 -19.11
CA SER A 235 15.29 -36.31 -19.81
C SER A 235 14.20 -35.24 -20.00
N ARG A 236 12.99 -35.66 -20.33
CA ARG A 236 11.84 -34.77 -20.54
C ARG A 236 11.30 -34.23 -19.22
N LEU A 237 11.27 -35.04 -18.16
CA LEU A 237 10.94 -34.62 -16.81
C LEU A 237 11.88 -33.51 -16.33
N LYS A 238 13.20 -33.67 -16.53
CA LYS A 238 14.20 -32.63 -16.24
C LYS A 238 13.98 -31.35 -17.04
N SER A 239 13.44 -31.45 -18.26
CA SER A 239 13.09 -30.28 -19.07
C SER A 239 11.85 -29.56 -18.52
N VAL A 240 10.86 -30.30 -18.03
CA VAL A 240 9.68 -29.74 -17.35
C VAL A 240 10.10 -29.06 -16.04
N GLN A 241 10.90 -29.70 -15.19
CA GLN A 241 11.44 -29.10 -13.95
C GLN A 241 12.13 -27.75 -14.23
N LYS A 242 12.99 -27.68 -15.24
CA LYS A 242 13.66 -26.42 -15.65
C LYS A 242 12.66 -25.33 -16.08
N THR A 243 11.60 -25.71 -16.77
CA THR A 243 10.55 -24.79 -17.21
C THR A 243 9.84 -24.18 -16.00
N TYR A 244 9.49 -24.99 -15.02
CA TYR A 244 8.81 -24.54 -13.80
C TYR A 244 9.71 -23.73 -12.87
N LEU A 245 11.00 -24.06 -12.78
CA LEU A 245 11.98 -23.22 -12.09
C LEU A 245 12.09 -21.83 -12.76
N LYS A 246 12.10 -21.78 -14.10
CA LYS A 246 12.12 -20.50 -14.84
C LYS A 246 10.84 -19.70 -14.58
N PHE A 247 9.68 -20.35 -14.58
CA PHE A 247 8.39 -19.72 -14.29
C PHE A 247 8.33 -19.15 -12.86
N GLU A 248 8.72 -19.94 -11.86
CA GLU A 248 8.79 -19.49 -10.46
C GLU A 248 9.74 -18.30 -10.29
N ASN A 249 10.93 -18.36 -10.89
CA ASN A 249 11.89 -17.26 -10.82
C ASN A 249 11.35 -16.00 -11.50
N ALA A 250 10.68 -16.13 -12.65
CA ALA A 250 10.07 -14.99 -13.33
C ALA A 250 8.96 -14.35 -12.49
N LEU A 251 8.12 -15.13 -11.82
CA LEU A 251 7.11 -14.61 -10.88
C LEU A 251 7.76 -13.90 -9.69
N LYS A 252 8.83 -14.47 -9.11
CA LYS A 252 9.58 -13.87 -8.00
C LYS A 252 10.23 -12.54 -8.40
N GLU A 253 10.89 -12.49 -9.56
CA GLU A 253 11.56 -11.28 -10.08
C GLU A 253 10.58 -10.14 -10.42
N ARG A 254 9.32 -10.47 -10.72
CA ARG A 254 8.24 -9.50 -10.94
C ARG A 254 7.52 -9.10 -9.64
N GLY A 255 7.70 -9.88 -8.58
CA GLY A 255 6.94 -9.72 -7.34
C GLY A 255 5.49 -10.25 -7.44
N ASP A 256 5.16 -11.03 -8.47
CA ASP A 256 3.82 -11.58 -8.71
C ASP A 256 3.60 -12.95 -8.06
N LEU A 257 4.64 -13.52 -7.46
CA LEU A 257 4.51 -14.79 -6.75
C LEU A 257 3.68 -14.60 -5.48
N THR A 258 2.46 -15.15 -5.49
CA THR A 258 1.59 -15.21 -4.31
C THR A 258 1.92 -16.44 -3.45
N SER A 259 1.48 -16.42 -2.18
CA SER A 259 1.58 -17.58 -1.29
C SER A 259 0.81 -18.80 -1.82
N TYR A 260 -0.34 -18.57 -2.45
CA TYR A 260 -1.15 -19.63 -3.06
C TYR A 260 -0.43 -20.25 -4.26
N THR A 261 0.12 -19.43 -5.17
CA THR A 261 0.89 -19.92 -6.31
C THR A 261 2.16 -20.64 -5.88
N GLN A 262 2.84 -20.17 -4.82
CA GLN A 262 4.00 -20.87 -4.26
C GLN A 262 3.61 -22.25 -3.73
N TYR A 263 2.48 -22.36 -3.01
CA TYR A 263 1.97 -23.63 -2.53
C TYR A 263 1.69 -24.61 -3.69
N ASP A 264 0.97 -24.16 -4.72
CA ASP A 264 0.69 -24.96 -5.92
C ASP A 264 1.99 -25.40 -6.62
N LEU A 265 2.98 -24.51 -6.72
CA LEU A 265 4.28 -24.82 -7.32
C LEU A 265 5.05 -25.87 -6.51
N ASP A 266 4.95 -25.84 -5.18
CA ASP A 266 5.63 -26.80 -4.31
C ASP A 266 4.98 -28.18 -4.38
N GLU A 267 3.65 -28.26 -4.44
CA GLU A 267 2.93 -29.52 -4.73
C GLU A 267 3.30 -30.06 -6.12
N TYR A 268 3.36 -29.19 -7.13
CA TYR A 268 3.74 -29.58 -8.49
C TYR A 268 5.18 -30.11 -8.57
N LYS A 269 6.14 -29.47 -7.88
CA LYS A 269 7.52 -29.95 -7.78
C LYS A 269 7.63 -31.26 -7.01
N HIS A 270 6.78 -31.47 -6.01
CA HIS A 270 6.70 -32.74 -5.31
C HIS A 270 6.28 -33.85 -6.27
N ALA A 271 5.21 -33.66 -7.06
CA ALA A 271 4.78 -34.61 -8.08
C ALA A 271 5.88 -34.92 -9.11
N LEU A 272 6.59 -33.88 -9.60
CA LEU A 272 7.76 -34.03 -10.47
C LEU A 272 8.85 -34.91 -9.83
N SER A 273 9.14 -34.71 -8.54
CA SER A 273 10.18 -35.46 -7.83
C SER A 273 9.77 -36.91 -7.61
N MET A 274 8.50 -37.18 -7.32
CA MET A 274 7.98 -38.54 -7.17
C MET A 274 8.08 -39.32 -8.49
N LEU A 275 7.74 -38.70 -9.62
CA LEU A 275 7.92 -39.31 -10.93
C LEU A 275 9.39 -39.54 -11.30
N GLU A 276 10.28 -38.63 -10.91
CA GLU A 276 11.72 -38.80 -11.13
C GLU A 276 12.23 -40.03 -10.38
N ALA A 277 11.92 -40.13 -9.08
CA ALA A 277 12.34 -41.24 -8.24
C ALA A 277 11.79 -42.59 -8.71
N TYR A 278 10.54 -42.61 -9.21
CA TYR A 278 9.96 -43.82 -9.80
C TYR A 278 10.67 -44.25 -11.08
N LEU A 279 10.92 -43.31 -12.00
CA LEU A 279 11.61 -43.62 -13.27
C LEU A 279 13.08 -43.98 -13.05
N GLU A 280 13.73 -43.44 -12.01
CA GLU A 280 15.09 -43.85 -11.59
C GLU A 280 15.11 -45.20 -10.86
N GLY A 281 13.95 -45.71 -10.45
CA GLY A 281 13.80 -46.94 -9.69
C GLY A 281 14.24 -46.81 -8.22
N SER A 282 14.35 -45.59 -7.70
CA SER A 282 14.71 -45.29 -6.32
C SER A 282 13.50 -45.24 -5.37
N GLU A 283 12.28 -45.09 -5.91
CA GLU A 283 11.04 -45.14 -5.14
C GLU A 283 10.35 -46.51 -5.25
N HIS A 284 10.48 -47.33 -4.21
CA HIS A 284 9.99 -48.72 -4.21
C HIS A 284 8.54 -48.87 -3.75
N HIS A 285 7.93 -47.83 -3.18
CA HIS A 285 6.56 -47.87 -2.67
C HIS A 285 5.51 -47.39 -3.67
N MET A 286 5.93 -46.85 -4.82
CA MET A 286 5.04 -46.31 -5.84
C MET A 286 4.76 -47.33 -6.94
N SER A 287 3.48 -47.62 -7.18
CA SER A 287 3.06 -48.48 -8.29
C SER A 287 2.99 -47.71 -9.62
N GLU A 288 2.89 -48.43 -10.74
CA GLU A 288 2.60 -47.81 -12.04
C GLU A 288 1.30 -46.99 -12.01
N SER A 289 0.28 -47.47 -11.29
CA SER A 289 -1.00 -46.75 -11.15
C SER A 289 -0.80 -45.40 -10.46
N ASP A 290 0.02 -45.37 -9.41
CA ASP A 290 0.34 -44.12 -8.70
C ASP A 290 1.13 -43.16 -9.60
N ALA A 291 2.10 -43.68 -10.38
CA ALA A 291 2.83 -42.89 -11.36
C ALA A 291 1.92 -42.29 -12.45
N ARG A 292 0.93 -43.05 -12.91
CA ARG A 292 -0.09 -42.52 -13.85
C ARG A 292 -0.94 -41.42 -13.21
N ILE A 293 -1.27 -41.52 -11.92
CA ILE A 293 -2.01 -40.48 -11.19
C ILE A 293 -1.17 -39.20 -11.10
N TYR A 294 0.11 -39.28 -10.71
CA TYR A 294 0.99 -38.11 -10.67
C TYR A 294 1.20 -37.49 -12.05
N HIS A 295 1.36 -38.31 -13.09
CA HIS A 295 1.47 -37.84 -14.47
C HIS A 295 0.20 -37.11 -14.92
N PHE A 296 -0.98 -37.66 -14.63
CA PHE A 296 -2.26 -37.01 -14.91
C PHE A 296 -2.40 -35.69 -14.14
N TYR A 297 -2.12 -35.68 -12.83
CA TYR A 297 -2.14 -34.48 -12.00
C TYR A 297 -1.24 -33.39 -12.60
N MET A 298 -0.02 -33.72 -13.01
CA MET A 298 0.88 -32.75 -13.63
C MET A 298 0.31 -32.18 -14.93
N CYS A 299 -0.28 -33.01 -15.79
CA CYS A 299 -0.86 -32.56 -17.05
C CYS A 299 -2.05 -31.61 -16.84
N GLU A 300 -2.89 -31.89 -15.84
CA GLU A 300 -4.03 -31.02 -15.50
C GLU A 300 -3.57 -29.73 -14.80
N GLN A 301 -2.68 -29.84 -13.81
CA GLN A 301 -2.18 -28.68 -13.07
C GLN A 301 -1.37 -27.73 -13.97
N HIS A 302 -0.75 -28.24 -15.04
CA HIS A 302 -0.11 -27.39 -16.04
C HIS A 302 -1.06 -26.36 -16.66
N LYS A 303 -2.32 -26.75 -16.95
CA LYS A 303 -3.32 -25.84 -17.52
C LYS A 303 -3.62 -24.68 -16.57
N HIS A 304 -3.74 -24.97 -15.27
CA HIS A 304 -3.90 -23.95 -14.23
C HIS A 304 -2.72 -22.97 -14.20
N PHE A 305 -1.48 -23.45 -14.33
CA PHE A 305 -0.32 -22.55 -14.40
C PHE A 305 -0.27 -21.71 -15.69
N GLU A 306 -0.73 -22.24 -16.82
CA GLU A 306 -0.92 -21.42 -18.03
C GLU A 306 -1.98 -20.33 -17.83
N GLU A 307 -3.06 -20.62 -17.09
CA GLU A 307 -4.07 -19.64 -16.73
C GLU A 307 -3.48 -18.54 -15.83
N ILE A 308 -2.76 -18.90 -14.78
CA ILE A 308 -2.03 -17.95 -13.92
C ILE A 308 -1.09 -17.06 -14.76
N ALA A 309 -0.31 -17.66 -15.67
CA ALA A 309 0.59 -16.89 -16.53
C ALA A 309 -0.17 -15.88 -17.41
N LYS A 310 -1.29 -16.30 -18.02
CA LYS A 310 -2.13 -15.42 -18.85
C LYS A 310 -2.77 -14.31 -18.03
N GLU A 311 -3.24 -14.59 -16.82
CA GLU A 311 -3.84 -13.59 -15.93
C GLU A 311 -2.82 -12.52 -15.57
N VAL A 312 -1.61 -12.93 -15.17
CA VAL A 312 -0.52 -12.00 -14.88
C VAL A 312 -0.14 -11.18 -16.11
N ASP A 313 0.06 -11.83 -17.27
CA ASP A 313 0.38 -11.15 -18.53
C ASP A 313 -0.69 -10.12 -18.94
N ALA A 314 -1.98 -10.42 -18.70
CA ALA A 314 -3.08 -9.50 -18.98
C ALA A 314 -3.02 -8.21 -18.13
N THR A 315 -2.47 -8.28 -16.90
CA THR A 315 -2.27 -7.08 -16.06
C THR A 315 -1.22 -6.12 -16.65
N TYR A 316 -0.29 -6.65 -17.46
CA TYR A 316 0.73 -5.86 -18.16
C TYR A 316 0.23 -5.29 -19.49
N ALA A 317 -0.71 -5.95 -20.15
CA ALA A 317 -1.30 -5.47 -21.40
C ALA A 317 -2.37 -4.39 -21.21
N SER A 318 -3.05 -4.36 -20.06
CA SER A 318 -4.18 -3.48 -19.78
C SER A 318 -3.75 -2.09 -19.27
N GLU A 319 -3.31 -1.20 -20.17
CA GLU A 319 -3.43 0.27 -19.99
C GLU A 319 -2.99 1.16 -21.17
N THR A 320 -2.78 0.65 -22.38
CA THR A 320 -2.45 1.52 -23.54
C THR A 320 -3.67 2.29 -24.12
N GLN A 321 -4.87 2.21 -23.53
CA GLN A 321 -6.11 2.69 -24.18
C GLN A 321 -7.00 3.64 -23.37
N THR A 322 -6.69 3.99 -22.11
CA THR A 322 -7.59 4.83 -21.30
C THR A 322 -7.29 6.34 -21.36
N GLU A 323 -6.24 6.78 -22.05
CA GLU A 323 -5.87 8.21 -22.16
C GLU A 323 -6.39 8.92 -23.43
N VAL A 324 -7.09 8.22 -24.35
CA VAL A 324 -7.55 8.83 -25.63
C VAL A 324 -9.06 9.14 -25.67
N LYS A 325 -9.78 8.98 -24.56
CA LYS A 325 -11.21 9.36 -24.48
C LYS A 325 -11.47 10.35 -23.37
N ASN A 326 -10.93 11.57 -23.51
CA ASN A 326 -11.43 12.81 -22.92
C ASN A 326 -10.71 14.00 -23.61
N SER A 327 -10.94 14.14 -24.92
CA SER A 327 -10.60 15.33 -25.71
C SER A 327 -11.86 15.99 -26.21
#